data_AF-A0A976JQI6-F1
#
_entry.id   AF-A0A976JQI6-F1
#
_cell.length_a   1.000
_cell.length_b   1.000
_cell.length_c   1.000
_cell.angle_alpha   90.00
_cell.angle_beta   90.00
_cell.angle_gamma   90.00
#
_symmetry.space_group_name_H-M   'P 1'
#
loop_
_entity.id
_entity.type
_entity.pdbx_description
1 polymer ?
#
loop_
_entity_poly.entity_id
_entity_poly.type
_entity_poly.pdbx_seq_one_letter_code
_entity_poly.pdbx_strand_id
1 'polypeptide(L)'
;MPHSPKSMGVLLVRPEQPRDAFVDKLVGIGAQVFRYPVMEILPVSSGQPMEAIKSQIMDFDHYQIAIFISRNAARFGLAWLDDYWPMLPVGVR
;
A
#
# COMPACT_ATOMS: atom_id res chain seq x y z
N MET A 1 23.07 -26.21 29.97
CA MET A 1 23.10 -26.37 28.51
C MET A 1 22.46 -25.15 27.89
N PRO A 2 23.11 -24.41 26.98
CA PRO A 2 22.44 -23.30 26.32
C PRO A 2 21.40 -23.88 25.36
N HIS A 3 20.14 -23.53 25.54
CA HIS A 3 19.08 -23.89 24.60
C HIS A 3 19.39 -23.24 23.25
N SER A 4 19.71 -24.03 22.23
CA SER A 4 19.73 -23.54 20.85
C SER A 4 18.38 -22.86 20.54
N PRO A 5 18.36 -21.66 19.95
CA PRO A 5 17.12 -20.99 19.62
C PRO A 5 16.30 -21.87 18.68
N LYS A 6 15.05 -22.13 19.08
CA LYS A 6 14.11 -22.93 18.30
C LYS A 6 13.89 -22.24 16.96
N SER A 7 14.16 -22.91 15.84
CA SER A 7 13.93 -22.37 14.50
C SER A 7 12.45 -22.00 14.33
N MET A 8 12.16 -20.73 14.07
CA MET A 8 10.80 -20.23 13.91
C MET A 8 10.38 -20.31 12.44
N GLY A 9 9.33 -21.09 12.15
CA GLY A 9 8.65 -21.07 10.86
C GLY A 9 7.58 -19.99 10.83
N VAL A 10 7.59 -19.12 9.82
CA VAL A 10 6.64 -18.02 9.65
C VAL A 10 5.89 -18.18 8.34
N LEU A 11 4.57 -18.32 8.39
CA LEU A 11 3.70 -18.28 7.22
C LEU A 11 3.22 -16.85 6.98
N LEU A 12 3.51 -16.30 5.80
CA LEU A 12 3.16 -14.95 5.41
C LEU A 12 2.04 -14.97 4.37
N VAL A 13 0.85 -14.54 4.79
CA VAL A 13 -0.39 -14.55 3.97
C VAL A 13 -0.81 -13.11 3.66
N ARG A 14 -0.06 -12.45 2.77
CA ARG A 14 -0.34 -11.08 2.30
C ARG A 14 0.09 -10.93 0.85
N PRO A 15 -0.34 -9.87 0.14
CA PRO A 15 0.12 -9.61 -1.23
C PRO A 15 1.63 -9.55 -1.34
N GLU A 16 2.15 -10.02 -2.48
CA GLU A 16 3.59 -10.02 -2.76
C GLU A 16 4.15 -8.59 -2.72
N GLN A 17 5.34 -8.45 -2.16
CA GLN A 17 6.04 -7.17 -2.06
C GLN A 17 7.46 -7.32 -2.62
N PRO A 18 7.84 -6.55 -3.67
CA PRO A 18 9.16 -6.67 -4.28
C PRO A 18 10.33 -6.35 -3.33
N ARG A 19 10.11 -5.47 -2.35
CA ARG A 19 11.06 -5.16 -1.28
C ARG A 19 10.36 -5.30 0.05
N ASP A 20 10.75 -6.31 0.81
CA ASP A 20 10.06 -6.71 2.03
C ASP A 20 11.00 -6.72 3.23
N ALA A 21 11.22 -5.53 3.79
CA ALA A 21 12.06 -5.34 4.97
C ALA A 21 11.59 -6.13 6.20
N PHE A 22 10.32 -6.57 6.24
CA PHE A 22 9.83 -7.43 7.31
C PHE A 22 10.36 -8.86 7.15
N VAL A 23 10.32 -9.40 5.91
CA VAL A 23 10.92 -10.70 5.61
C VAL A 23 12.44 -10.66 5.80
N ASP A 24 13.11 -9.59 5.37
CA ASP A 24 14.56 -9.45 5.56
C ASP A 24 14.93 -9.53 7.05
N LYS A 25 14.15 -8.88 7.92
CA LYS A 25 14.34 -8.94 9.39
C LYS A 25 14.08 -10.34 9.95
N LEU A 26 13.04 -11.04 9.47
CA LEU A 26 12.73 -12.40 9.92
C LEU A 26 13.84 -13.38 9.53
N VAL A 27 14.32 -13.31 8.30
CA VAL A 27 15.45 -14.13 7.84
C VAL A 27 16.72 -13.77 8.61
N GLY A 28 16.95 -12.48 8.88
CA GLY A 28 18.10 -12.00 9.66
C GLY A 28 18.18 -12.53 11.10
N ILE A 29 17.05 -12.93 11.70
CA ILE A 29 17.01 -13.58 13.03
C ILE A 29 16.97 -15.12 12.94
N GLY A 30 17.17 -15.69 11.75
CA GLY A 30 17.20 -17.14 11.53
C GLY A 30 15.82 -17.80 11.37
N ALA A 31 14.76 -17.03 11.09
CA ALA A 31 13.44 -17.60 10.82
C ALA A 31 13.34 -18.15 9.39
N GLN A 32 12.59 -19.24 9.23
CA GLN A 32 12.21 -19.77 7.92
C GLN A 32 10.88 -19.14 7.51
N VAL A 33 10.87 -18.39 6.41
CA VAL A 33 9.68 -17.67 5.94
C VAL A 33 9.05 -18.37 4.74
N PHE A 34 7.77 -18.72 4.85
CA PHE A 34 6.95 -19.29 3.78
C PHE A 34 6.01 -18.20 3.25
N ARG A 35 6.21 -17.75 2.02
CA ARG A 35 5.35 -16.74 1.37
C ARG A 35 4.19 -17.45 0.67
N TYR A 36 2.96 -17.05 0.98
CA TYR A 36 1.76 -17.57 0.35
C TYR A 36 0.82 -16.39 -0.03
N PRO A 37 1.07 -15.74 -1.17
CA PRO A 37 0.30 -14.58 -1.60
C PRO A 37 -1.09 -15.02 -2.09
N VAL A 38 -2.11 -14.80 -1.25
CA VAL A 38 -3.52 -15.17 -1.56
C VAL A 38 -4.35 -14.00 -2.08
N MET A 39 -3.73 -12.82 -2.22
CA MET A 39 -4.38 -11.59 -2.64
C MET A 39 -3.41 -10.74 -3.47
N GLU A 40 -3.97 -9.91 -4.34
CA GLU A 40 -3.23 -8.90 -5.11
C GLU A 40 -3.83 -7.52 -4.88
N ILE A 41 -3.00 -6.48 -5.04
CA ILE A 41 -3.42 -5.08 -4.93
C ILE A 41 -3.29 -4.45 -6.31
N LEU A 42 -4.44 -4.27 -6.97
CA LEU A 42 -4.54 -3.70 -8.31
C LEU A 42 -5.19 -2.30 -8.26
N PRO A 43 -4.78 -1.37 -9.13
CA PRO A 43 -5.50 -0.11 -9.30
C PRO A 43 -6.88 -0.36 -9.91
N VAL A 44 -7.83 0.51 -9.59
CA VAL A 44 -9.11 0.56 -10.30
C VAL A 44 -8.88 1.25 -11.64
N SER A 45 -9.03 0.53 -12.75
CA SER A 45 -8.59 0.99 -14.08
C SER A 45 -9.65 0.92 -15.18
N SER A 46 -10.90 0.56 -14.86
CA SER A 46 -11.98 0.51 -15.85
C SER A 46 -13.37 0.57 -15.23
N GLY A 47 -14.36 0.85 -16.09
CA GLY A 47 -15.77 0.82 -15.75
C GLY A 47 -16.23 1.96 -14.85
N GLN A 48 -17.46 1.83 -14.36
CA GLN A 48 -18.10 2.83 -13.50
C GLN A 48 -17.27 3.24 -12.26
N PRO A 49 -16.54 2.32 -11.57
CA PRO A 49 -15.72 2.70 -10.42
C PRO A 49 -14.58 3.67 -10.78
N MET A 50 -13.97 3.51 -11.96
CA MET A 50 -12.89 4.40 -12.41
C MET A 50 -13.43 5.82 -12.65
N GLU A 51 -14.57 5.94 -13.34
CA GLU A 51 -15.20 7.24 -13.60
C GLU A 51 -15.63 7.94 -12.30
N ALA A 52 -16.14 7.18 -11.33
CA ALA A 52 -16.50 7.71 -10.01
C ALA A 52 -15.28 8.29 -9.27
N ILE A 53 -14.15 7.57 -9.29
CA ILE A 53 -12.89 8.05 -8.70
C ILE A 53 -12.43 9.33 -9.42
N LYS A 54 -12.43 9.33 -10.75
CA LYS A 54 -12.02 10.50 -11.55
C LYS A 54 -12.85 11.73 -11.20
N SER A 55 -14.18 11.61 -11.09
CA SER A 55 -15.05 12.71 -10.66
C SER A 55 -14.67 13.23 -9.27
N GLN A 56 -14.47 12.33 -8.29
CA GLN A 56 -14.07 12.73 -6.93
C GLN A 56 -12.72 13.47 -6.90
N ILE A 57 -11.79 13.09 -7.77
CA ILE A 57 -10.47 13.72 -7.89
C ILE A 57 -10.56 15.09 -8.57
N MET A 58 -11.44 15.25 -9.56
CA MET A 58 -11.70 16.54 -10.19
C MET A 58 -12.50 17.50 -9.30
N ASP A 59 -13.12 17.01 -8.23
CA ASP A 59 -13.82 17.81 -7.21
C ASP A 59 -12.99 17.88 -5.91
N PHE A 60 -11.67 17.66 -5.98
CA PHE A 60 -10.83 17.48 -4.79
C PHE A 60 -10.79 18.72 -3.87
N ASP A 61 -10.93 19.92 -4.42
CA ASP A 61 -10.99 21.18 -3.67
C ASP A 61 -12.24 21.33 -2.78
N HIS A 62 -13.29 20.55 -3.02
CA HIS A 62 -14.46 20.53 -2.17
C HIS A 62 -14.21 19.85 -0.81
N TYR A 63 -13.11 19.09 -0.67
CA TYR A 63 -12.76 18.40 0.56
C TYR A 63 -11.73 19.19 1.37
N GLN A 64 -12.00 19.39 2.66
CA GLN A 64 -11.03 20.04 3.55
C GLN A 64 -9.97 19.07 4.08
N ILE A 65 -10.25 17.76 4.04
CA ILE A 65 -9.39 16.72 4.62
C ILE A 65 -9.39 15.50 3.69
N ALA A 66 -8.20 14.99 3.37
CA ALA A 66 -8.00 13.69 2.73
C ALA A 66 -7.30 12.73 3.70
N ILE A 67 -7.83 11.50 3.84
CA ILE A 67 -7.30 10.48 4.76
C ILE A 67 -6.82 9.28 3.94
N PHE A 68 -5.51 8.99 4.01
CA PHE A 68 -4.91 7.82 3.35
C PHE A 68 -4.62 6.72 4.37
N ILE A 69 -5.45 5.67 4.36
CA ILE A 69 -5.37 4.58 5.36
C ILE A 69 -4.30 3.52 5.08
N SER A 70 -3.59 3.61 3.94
CA SER A 70 -2.51 2.69 3.61
C SER A 70 -1.54 3.30 2.59
N ARG A 71 -0.36 2.70 2.47
CA ARG A 71 0.62 3.08 1.44
C ARG A 71 0.06 2.95 0.02
N ASN A 72 -0.79 1.95 -0.23
CA ASN A 72 -1.40 1.76 -1.56
C ASN A 72 -2.48 2.80 -1.83
N ALA A 73 -3.29 3.16 -0.83
CA ALA A 73 -4.27 4.24 -0.95
C ALA A 73 -3.58 5.57 -1.28
N ALA A 74 -2.50 5.90 -0.56
CA ALA A 74 -1.69 7.08 -0.85
C ALA A 74 -1.10 7.03 -2.26
N ARG A 75 -0.43 5.93 -2.64
CA ARG A 75 0.21 5.80 -3.95
C ARG A 75 -0.77 5.96 -5.11
N PHE A 76 -1.90 5.26 -5.05
CA PHE A 76 -2.89 5.32 -6.13
C PHE A 76 -3.63 6.67 -6.14
N GLY A 77 -4.07 7.16 -4.98
CA GLY A 77 -4.78 8.44 -4.91
C GLY A 77 -3.91 9.62 -5.34
N LEU A 78 -2.63 9.64 -4.95
CA LEU A 78 -1.70 10.68 -5.38
C LEU A 78 -1.42 10.63 -6.89
N ALA A 79 -1.38 9.44 -7.51
CA ALA A 79 -1.25 9.33 -8.96
C ALA A 79 -2.46 9.94 -9.68
N TRP A 80 -3.68 9.70 -9.20
CA TRP A 80 -4.87 10.36 -9.73
C TRP A 80 -4.83 11.89 -9.57
N LEU A 81 -4.38 12.39 -8.41
CA LEU A 81 -4.23 13.83 -8.20
C LEU A 81 -3.18 14.44 -9.14
N ASP A 82 -2.05 13.77 -9.34
CA ASP A 82 -1.00 14.23 -10.27
C ASP A 82 -1.51 14.29 -11.71
N ASP A 83 -2.32 13.30 -12.12
CA ASP A 83 -2.86 13.21 -13.48
C ASP A 83 -4.01 14.20 -13.77
N TYR A 84 -4.88 14.46 -12.78
CA TYR A 84 -6.17 15.13 -13.01
C TYR A 84 -6.41 16.38 -12.18
N TRP A 85 -5.57 16.68 -11.19
CA TRP A 85 -5.73 17.85 -10.33
C TRP A 85 -4.64 18.89 -10.61
N PRO A 86 -4.92 19.92 -11.44
CA PRO A 86 -3.90 20.75 -12.08
C PRO A 86 -3.14 21.71 -11.15
N MET A 87 -3.60 21.92 -9.91
CA MET A 87 -2.92 22.80 -8.95
C MET A 87 -3.01 22.24 -7.53
N LEU A 88 -1.86 21.89 -6.94
CA LEU A 88 -1.79 21.56 -5.51
C LEU A 88 -2.36 22.72 -4.67
N PRO A 89 -3.04 22.45 -3.54
CA PRO A 89 -3.66 23.51 -2.75
C PRO A 89 -2.61 24.54 -2.32
N VAL A 90 -2.85 25.80 -2.67
CA VAL A 90 -2.04 26.93 -2.22
C VAL A 90 -2.35 27.23 -0.76
N GLY A 91 -1.34 27.19 0.12
CA GLY A 91 -1.46 27.57 1.52
C GLY A 91 -1.52 26.44 2.55
N VAL A 92 -1.26 25.19 2.18
CA VAL A 92 -1.04 24.10 3.16
C VAL A 92 0.24 24.40 3.96
N ARG A 93 0.10 24.53 5.29
CA ARG A 93 1.22 24.73 6.24
C ARG A 93 1.48 23.47 7.03
#